data_AF-A0A0B6YRP2-F1
#
_entry.id   AF-A0A0B6YRP2-F1
#
_cell.length_a   1.000
_cell.length_b   1.000
_cell.length_c   1.000
_cell.angle_alpha   90.00
_cell.angle_beta   90.00
_cell.angle_gamma   90.00
#
_symmetry.space_group_name_H-M   'P 1'
#
loop_
_entity.id
_entity.type
_entity.pdbx_description
1 polymer ?
#
loop_
_entity_poly.entity_id
_entity_poly.type
_entity_poly.pdbx_seq_one_letter_code
_entity_poly.pdbx_strand_id
1 'polypeptide(L)'
;RLQKDGIREKDKNCLGSVLQQVAILSKDNSYTLARSAWAEVRQDWPFYTEQDKVLLKKNLQQESRVTPTSPAVSPASSNPESPGSSQKRMSEECEDTSNPSKKK
;
A
#
# COMPACT_ATOMS: atom_id res chain seq x y z
N ARG A 1 -25.33 -4.62 -10.41
CA ARG A 1 -24.98 -5.97 -10.92
C ARG A 1 -25.33 -7.00 -9.84
N LEU A 2 -24.68 -7.00 -8.67
CA LEU A 2 -25.01 -7.93 -7.55
C LEU A 2 -26.52 -8.11 -7.22
N GLN A 3 -27.30 -7.03 -7.06
CA GLN A 3 -28.75 -7.15 -6.81
C GLN A 3 -29.58 -7.62 -8.03
N LYS A 4 -29.08 -7.40 -9.25
CA LYS A 4 -29.72 -7.86 -10.51
C LYS A 4 -29.37 -9.31 -10.83
N ASP A 5 -28.14 -9.73 -10.53
CA ASP A 5 -27.61 -11.07 -10.83
C ASP A 5 -28.06 -12.10 -9.76
N GLY A 6 -28.71 -11.62 -8.69
CA GLY A 6 -29.31 -12.44 -7.65
C GLY A 6 -28.33 -12.80 -6.53
N ILE A 7 -28.37 -12.07 -5.42
CA ILE A 7 -27.77 -12.53 -4.16
C ILE A 7 -28.79 -13.45 -3.49
N ARG A 8 -28.37 -14.68 -3.18
CA ARG A 8 -29.21 -15.62 -2.41
C ARG A 8 -29.50 -15.00 -1.04
N GLU A 9 -30.73 -15.08 -0.53
CA GLU A 9 -31.10 -14.42 0.75
C GLU A 9 -30.18 -14.75 1.91
N LYS A 10 -29.75 -16.01 2.00
CA LYS A 10 -28.76 -16.48 2.99
C LYS A 10 -27.42 -15.73 2.96
N ASP A 11 -27.02 -15.23 1.80
CA ASP A 11 -25.76 -14.52 1.60
C ASP A 11 -25.92 -13.00 1.82
N LYS A 12 -27.15 -12.47 1.88
CA LYS A 12 -27.38 -11.04 2.15
C LYS A 12 -26.89 -10.65 3.53
N ASN A 13 -27.06 -11.54 4.51
CA ASN A 13 -26.65 -11.28 5.89
C ASN A 13 -25.13 -11.33 6.09
N CYS A 14 -24.38 -12.01 5.22
CA CYS A 14 -22.92 -12.09 5.32
C CYS A 14 -22.19 -11.04 4.46
N LEU A 15 -22.89 -10.36 3.52
CA LEU A 15 -22.28 -9.38 2.63
C LEU A 15 -21.55 -8.26 3.40
N GLY A 16 -22.13 -7.78 4.49
CA GLY A 16 -21.49 -6.76 5.33
C GLY A 16 -20.16 -7.23 5.92
N SER A 17 -20.12 -8.46 6.45
CA SER A 17 -18.91 -9.07 6.99
C SER A 17 -17.86 -9.31 5.90
N VAL A 18 -18.28 -9.75 4.71
CA VAL A 18 -17.37 -9.93 3.57
C VAL A 18 -16.75 -8.59 3.15
N LEU A 19 -17.57 -7.53 3.03
CA LEU A 19 -17.07 -6.19 2.70
C LEU A 19 -16.09 -5.67 3.74
N GLN A 20 -16.31 -5.92 5.03
CA GLN A 20 -15.35 -5.55 6.08
C GLN A 20 -14.01 -6.29 5.96
N GLN A 21 -14.01 -7.51 5.41
CA GLN A 21 -12.79 -8.31 5.25
C GLN A 21 -12.00 -7.92 4.00
N VAL A 22 -12.67 -7.63 2.89
CA VAL A 22 -12.01 -7.42 1.58
C VAL A 22 -11.93 -5.95 1.17
N ALA A 23 -12.60 -5.05 1.88
CA ALA A 23 -12.67 -3.64 1.53
C ALA A 23 -12.40 -2.72 2.73
N ILE A 24 -12.03 -1.48 2.42
CA ILE A 24 -11.79 -0.39 3.36
C ILE A 24 -12.97 0.57 3.26
N LEU A 25 -13.65 0.76 4.39
CA LEU A 25 -14.71 1.76 4.53
C LEU A 25 -14.09 3.14 4.69
N SER A 26 -14.36 4.02 3.74
CA SER A 26 -13.95 5.41 3.76
C SER A 26 -14.95 6.29 4.52
N LYS A 27 -14.53 7.49 4.93
CA LYS A 27 -15.33 8.41 5.75
C LYS A 27 -16.62 8.90 5.07
N ASP A 28 -16.64 8.84 3.74
CA ASP A 28 -17.79 9.13 2.88
C ASP A 28 -18.74 7.94 2.72
N ASN A 29 -18.57 6.90 3.55
CA ASN A 29 -19.34 5.66 3.50
C ASN A 29 -19.20 4.89 2.17
N SER A 30 -18.06 5.08 1.47
CA SER A 30 -17.70 4.31 0.30
C SER A 30 -16.78 3.13 0.66
N TYR A 31 -16.96 1.99 0.00
CA TYR A 31 -16.07 0.84 0.14
C TYR A 31 -15.08 0.80 -1.01
N THR A 32 -13.79 0.76 -0.69
CA THR A 32 -12.69 0.60 -1.66
C THR A 32 -12.00 -0.73 -1.43
N LEU A 33 -11.53 -1.41 -2.48
CA LEU A 33 -10.92 -2.73 -2.32
C LEU A 33 -9.63 -2.63 -1.51
N ALA A 34 -9.44 -3.51 -0.53
CA ALA A 34 -8.22 -3.55 0.27
C ALA A 34 -7.02 -3.96 -0.58
N ARG A 35 -5.85 -3.40 -0.25
CA ARG A 35 -4.58 -3.68 -0.94
C ARG A 35 -4.27 -5.17 -1.05
N SER A 36 -4.48 -5.92 0.02
CA SER A 36 -4.27 -7.36 0.07
C SER A 36 -5.21 -8.14 -0.85
N ALA A 37 -6.46 -7.68 -0.99
CA ALA A 37 -7.48 -8.35 -1.79
C ALA A 37 -7.21 -8.24 -3.30
N TRP A 38 -6.42 -7.25 -3.77
CA TRP A 38 -6.04 -7.14 -5.17
C TRP A 38 -5.25 -8.33 -5.70
N ALA A 39 -4.53 -9.07 -4.84
CA ALA A 39 -3.82 -10.28 -5.22
C ALA A 39 -4.76 -11.43 -5.59
N GLU A 40 -6.00 -11.43 -5.08
CA GLU A 40 -7.01 -12.45 -5.34
C GLU A 40 -7.91 -12.10 -6.54
N VAL A 41 -7.77 -10.89 -7.09
CA VAL A 41 -8.57 -10.44 -8.23
C VAL A 41 -8.12 -11.15 -9.50
N ARG A 42 -9.03 -11.90 -10.12
CA ARG A 42 -8.77 -12.69 -11.33
C ARG A 42 -9.07 -11.87 -12.59
N GLN A 43 -8.12 -11.77 -13.52
CA GLN A 43 -8.30 -11.01 -14.77
C GLN A 43 -9.26 -11.70 -15.75
N ASP A 44 -9.27 -13.04 -15.77
CA ASP A 44 -10.09 -13.85 -16.68
C ASP A 44 -11.49 -14.16 -16.12
N TRP A 45 -12.07 -13.25 -15.32
CA TRP A 45 -13.41 -13.48 -14.78
C TRP A 45 -14.46 -13.41 -15.90
N PRO A 46 -15.33 -14.43 -16.06
CA PRO A 46 -16.23 -14.55 -17.21
C PRO A 46 -17.28 -13.43 -17.31
N PHE A 47 -17.49 -12.66 -16.25
CA PHE A 47 -18.45 -11.55 -16.19
C PHE A 47 -17.82 -10.17 -16.39
N TYR A 48 -16.50 -10.08 -16.65
CA TYR A 48 -15.87 -8.82 -17.00
C TYR A 48 -16.09 -8.48 -18.47
N THR A 49 -16.63 -7.29 -18.71
CA THR A 49 -16.68 -6.71 -20.06
C THR A 49 -15.29 -6.24 -20.48
N GLU A 50 -15.08 -6.02 -21.77
CA GLU A 50 -13.81 -5.48 -22.26
C GLU A 50 -13.47 -4.11 -21.61
N GLN A 51 -14.48 -3.29 -21.33
CA GLN A 51 -14.29 -2.04 -20.59
C GLN A 51 -13.82 -2.31 -19.15
N ASP A 52 -14.44 -3.27 -18.46
CA ASP A 52 -14.05 -3.65 -17.09
C ASP A 52 -12.63 -4.18 -17.04
N LYS A 53 -12.20 -4.98 -18.04
CA LYS A 53 -10.83 -5.49 -18.12
C LYS A 53 -9.79 -4.39 -18.26
N VAL A 54 -10.06 -3.35 -19.05
CA VAL A 54 -9.17 -2.18 -19.19
C VAL A 54 -9.06 -1.44 -17.87
N LEU A 55 -10.20 -1.20 -17.19
CA LEU A 55 -10.21 -0.56 -15.88
C LEU A 55 -9.47 -1.39 -14.83
N LEU A 56 -9.68 -2.70 -14.82
CA LEU A 56 -9.00 -3.62 -13.92
C LEU A 56 -7.48 -3.55 -14.10
N LYS A 57 -6.99 -3.62 -15.35
CA LYS A 57 -5.56 -3.52 -15.65
C LYS A 57 -4.95 -2.22 -15.13
N LYS A 58 -5.64 -1.09 -15.30
CA LYS A 58 -5.21 0.21 -14.77
C LYS A 58 -5.14 0.19 -13.23
N ASN A 59 -6.19 -0.29 -12.57
CA ASN A 59 -6.22 -0.33 -11.11
C ASN A 59 -5.16 -1.27 -10.54
N LEU A 60 -4.93 -2.43 -11.15
CA LEU A 60 -3.91 -3.39 -10.71
C LEU A 60 -2.49 -2.80 -10.80
N GLN A 61 -2.22 -2.02 -11.85
CA GLN A 61 -0.95 -1.28 -11.99
C GLN A 61 -0.81 -0.18 -10.93
N GLN A 62 -1.88 0.56 -10.64
CA GLN A 62 -1.87 1.61 -9.63
C GLN A 62 -1.65 1.00 -8.24
N GLU A 63 -2.41 -0.05 -7.89
CA GLU A 63 -2.27 -0.72 -6.60
C GLU A 63 -0.88 -1.37 -6.47
N SER A 64 -0.34 -2.02 -7.50
CA SER A 64 1.01 -2.59 -7.43
C SER A 64 2.09 -1.54 -7.11
N ARG A 65 1.96 -0.31 -7.62
CA ARG A 65 2.97 0.75 -7.47
C ARG A 65 3.00 1.44 -6.11
N VAL A 66 1.91 1.38 -5.34
CA VAL A 66 1.86 1.90 -3.97
C VAL A 66 2.54 0.93 -2.97
N THR A 67 3.67 0.33 -3.34
CA THR A 67 4.53 -0.34 -2.35
C THR A 67 4.91 0.70 -1.29
N PRO A 68 4.66 0.46 0.01
CA PRO A 68 5.32 1.26 1.02
C PRO A 68 6.81 0.95 0.88
N THR A 69 7.56 1.88 0.29
CA THR A 69 9.00 1.87 0.44
C THR A 69 9.29 2.00 1.93
N SER A 70 9.90 0.94 2.46
CA SER A 70 10.58 0.81 3.76
C SER A 70 9.77 0.37 4.99
N PRO A 71 10.22 -0.71 5.67
CA PRO A 71 10.01 -0.93 7.08
C PRO A 71 11.10 -0.17 7.86
N ALA A 72 10.75 0.96 8.46
CA ALA A 72 11.58 1.65 9.44
C ALA A 72 10.60 2.45 10.30
N VAL A 73 10.41 2.22 11.59
CA VAL A 73 11.29 1.73 12.63
C VAL A 73 10.40 1.11 13.70
N SER A 74 10.79 -0.04 14.25
CA SER A 74 10.33 -0.40 15.58
C SER A 74 10.93 0.64 16.56
N PRO A 75 10.17 1.31 17.44
CA PRO A 75 10.77 1.97 18.57
C PRO A 75 11.21 0.85 19.52
N ALA A 76 12.47 0.41 19.36
CA ALA A 76 13.09 -0.47 20.32
C ALA A 76 13.06 0.22 21.68
N SER A 77 12.49 -0.49 22.64
CA SER A 77 12.36 -0.09 24.03
C SER A 77 13.70 0.43 24.56
N SER A 78 13.62 1.60 25.20
CA SER A 78 14.69 2.26 25.93
C SER A 78 15.44 1.32 26.88
N ASN A 79 16.77 1.25 26.73
CA ASN A 79 17.68 1.03 27.87
C ASN A 79 19.04 1.70 27.59
N PRO A 80 19.60 2.48 28.54
CA PRO A 80 20.90 3.11 28.38
C PRO A 80 21.99 2.26 29.06
N GLU A 81 23.02 1.80 28.33
CA GLU A 81 24.34 1.59 28.93
C GLU A 81 25.44 1.57 27.86
N SER A 82 26.56 2.21 28.21
CA SER A 82 27.71 2.61 27.38
C SER A 82 28.69 1.45 27.05
N PRO A 83 29.97 1.72 26.72
CA PRO A 83 30.51 2.16 25.43
C PRO A 83 31.44 1.10 24.80
N GLY A 84 31.54 1.03 23.47
CA GLY A 84 32.37 -0.01 22.82
C GLY A 84 32.72 0.28 21.37
N SER A 85 33.82 1.01 21.20
CA SER A 85 34.82 0.99 20.11
C SER A 85 34.49 0.32 18.76
N SER A 86 34.65 1.15 17.72
CA SER A 86 35.23 0.84 16.40
C SER A 86 34.37 0.09 15.37
N GLN A 87 33.98 0.78 14.29
CA GLN A 87 34.60 0.67 12.94
C GLN A 87 33.64 1.16 11.83
N LYS A 88 33.84 2.40 11.41
CA LYS A 88 34.02 2.84 10.01
C LYS A 88 33.10 2.24 8.93
N ARG A 89 32.11 3.03 8.48
CA ARG A 89 32.01 3.48 7.07
C ARG A 89 30.97 4.60 6.93
N MET A 90 31.53 5.80 6.75
CA MET A 90 30.95 7.04 6.26
C MET A 90 30.24 6.82 4.91
N SER A 91 29.12 7.51 4.66
CA SER A 91 28.88 8.37 3.48
C SER A 91 27.40 8.77 3.37
N GLU A 92 27.04 9.96 3.82
CA GLU A 92 26.06 10.82 3.13
C GLU A 92 26.13 12.22 3.75
N GLU A 93 26.73 13.17 3.03
CA GLU A 93 26.30 14.58 3.08
C GLU A 93 26.84 15.29 1.84
N CYS A 94 25.96 15.52 0.87
CA CYS A 94 26.18 16.52 -0.17
C CYS A 94 25.85 17.87 0.46
N GLU A 95 26.86 18.62 0.90
CA GLU A 95 26.68 20.03 1.24
C GLU A 95 27.49 20.91 0.28
N ASP A 96 26.75 21.67 -0.52
CA ASP A 96 27.21 22.69 -1.44
C ASP A 96 27.90 23.82 -0.66
N THR A 97 29.24 23.87 -0.73
CA THR A 97 30.01 25.00 -0.22
C THR A 97 30.67 25.73 -1.39
N SER A 98 29.90 26.64 -1.99
CA SER A 98 30.43 27.71 -2.81
C SER A 98 31.18 28.72 -1.94
N ASN A 99 32.52 28.67 -1.92
CA ASN A 99 33.34 29.86 -1.69
C ASN A 99 34.80 29.66 -2.15
N PRO A 100 35.27 30.37 -3.20
CA PRO A 100 36.66 30.30 -3.61
C PRO A 100 37.53 31.23 -2.76
N SER A 101 38.57 30.63 -2.17
CA SER A 101 39.70 31.32 -1.52
C SER A 101 40.56 32.10 -2.51
N LYS A 102 41.09 33.26 -2.09
CA LYS A 102 42.53 33.64 -2.10
C LYS A 102 42.64 35.12 -1.68
N LYS A 103 43.25 35.45 -0.52
CA LYS A 103 44.69 35.40 -0.20
C LYS A 103 45.51 36.34 -1.11
N LYS A 104 45.78 37.56 -0.65
CA LYS A 104 47.14 38.03 -0.29
C LYS A 104 47.07 39.40 0.38
#